data_AF-A0A444JDV4-F1
#
_entry.id   AF-A0A444JDV4-F1
#
_cell.length_a   1.000
_cell.length_b   1.000
_cell.length_c   1.000
_cell.angle_alpha   90.00
_cell.angle_beta   90.00
_cell.angle_gamma   90.00
#
_symmetry.space_group_name_H-M   'P 1'
#
loop_
_entity.id
_entity.type
_entity.pdbx_description
1 polymer ?
#
loop_
_entity_poly.entity_id
_entity_poly.type
_entity_poly.pdbx_seq_one_letter_code
_entity_poly.pdbx_strand_id
1 'polypeptide(L)'
;MKKVPAITALVWMMFLLGYCFFPELVKQDTIQFPLALLLSVFLPVSFWQVANREKKKYLSLFFIGILLVNISFLLVIIRSSLVMQQQISEEVNRGIQQELAEYLVTAVSGNKRRVAARLIYQRHGVALPFKNESDSYTLYVPSESDKKTFQKNFFALNDRKLKSGGFAASFSTAALLLMVHAGLFVGLLVFLILYDTREEGREMKSSR
;
A
#
# COMPACT_ATOMS: atom_id res chain seq x y z
N MET A 1 25.36 24.41 4.68
CA MET A 1 26.24 23.33 5.16
C MET A 1 26.74 22.56 3.94
N LYS A 2 28.02 22.69 3.53
CA LYS A 2 28.51 22.21 2.22
C LYS A 2 28.35 20.69 1.98
N LYS A 3 28.08 19.88 3.01
CA LYS A 3 28.06 18.41 2.93
C LYS A 3 26.66 17.79 2.74
N VAL A 4 25.57 18.56 2.87
CA VAL A 4 24.20 18.01 2.81
C VAL A 4 23.92 17.29 1.49
N PRO A 5 24.23 17.84 0.30
CA PRO A 5 24.00 17.13 -0.97
C PRO A 5 24.74 15.79 -1.06
N ALA A 6 25.98 15.73 -0.57
CA ALA A 6 26.77 14.50 -0.57
C ALA A 6 26.17 13.44 0.37
N ILE A 7 25.72 13.85 1.56
CA ILE A 7 25.04 12.95 2.51
C ILE A 7 23.74 12.42 1.90
N THR A 8 22.94 13.28 1.27
CA THR A 8 21.69 12.88 0.61
C THR A 8 21.92 11.86 -0.49
N ALA A 9 22.92 12.10 -1.36
CA ALA A 9 23.27 11.16 -2.42
C ALA A 9 23.75 9.82 -1.85
N LEU A 10 24.54 9.84 -0.77
CA LEU A 10 25.02 8.64 -0.10
C LEU A 10 23.88 7.84 0.55
N VAL A 11 22.96 8.51 1.25
CA VAL A 11 21.76 7.87 1.83
C VAL A 11 20.89 7.27 0.73
N TRP A 12 20.69 7.99 -0.38
CA TRP A 12 19.92 7.48 -1.52
C TRP A 12 20.60 6.27 -2.19
N MET A 13 21.93 6.31 -2.37
CA MET A 13 22.67 5.17 -2.89
C MET A 13 22.59 3.95 -1.96
N MET A 14 22.73 4.14 -0.65
CA MET A 14 22.56 3.05 0.31
C MET A 14 21.15 2.47 0.27
N PHE A 15 20.12 3.32 0.13
CA PHE A 15 18.75 2.85 -0.05
C PHE A 15 18.60 2.00 -1.31
N LEU A 16 19.12 2.47 -2.45
CA LEU A 16 19.01 1.79 -3.73
C LEU A 16 19.78 0.45 -3.72
N LEU A 17 21.00 0.44 -3.19
CA LEU A 17 21.79 -0.78 -3.00
C LEU A 17 21.07 -1.75 -2.05
N GLY A 18 20.56 -1.25 -0.93
CA GLY A 18 19.77 -2.06 0.01
C GLY A 18 18.55 -2.67 -0.66
N TYR A 19 17.85 -1.93 -1.53
CA TYR A 19 16.70 -2.44 -2.27
C TYR A 19 17.10 -3.53 -3.27
N CYS A 20 18.28 -3.43 -3.90
CA CYS A 20 18.79 -4.43 -4.84
C CYS A 20 19.29 -5.71 -4.16
N PHE A 21 20.04 -5.58 -3.05
CA PHE A 21 20.71 -6.72 -2.40
C PHE A 21 19.90 -7.32 -1.25
N PHE A 22 19.10 -6.51 -0.54
CA PHE A 22 18.33 -6.90 0.64
C PHE A 22 16.88 -6.40 0.57
N PRO A 23 16.12 -6.74 -0.50
CA PRO A 23 14.78 -6.21 -0.72
C PRO A 23 13.81 -6.54 0.42
N GLU A 24 13.93 -7.71 1.05
CA GLU A 24 13.05 -8.11 2.16
C GLU A 24 13.21 -7.26 3.40
N LEU A 25 14.41 -6.72 3.64
CA LEU A 25 14.69 -5.82 4.77
C LEU A 25 14.24 -4.40 4.42
N VAL A 26 14.59 -3.91 3.24
CA VAL A 26 14.28 -2.53 2.85
C VAL A 26 12.79 -2.29 2.63
N LYS A 27 12.03 -3.30 2.16
CA LYS A 27 10.57 -3.20 1.95
C LYS A 27 9.74 -3.25 3.24
N GLN A 28 10.36 -3.46 4.40
CA GLN A 28 9.63 -3.41 5.66
C GLN A 28 9.16 -1.98 5.93
N ASP A 29 7.89 -1.82 6.30
CA ASP A 29 7.28 -0.53 6.62
C ASP A 29 8.10 0.28 7.64
N THR A 30 8.68 -0.41 8.62
CA THR A 30 9.53 0.15 9.68
C THR A 30 10.84 0.76 9.18
N ILE A 31 11.29 0.39 7.98
CA ILE A 31 12.55 0.86 7.37
C ILE A 31 12.25 1.78 6.19
N GLN A 32 11.34 1.38 5.29
CA GLN A 32 11.06 2.16 4.08
C GLN A 32 10.47 3.54 4.38
N PHE A 33 9.54 3.64 5.34
CA PHE A 33 8.82 4.90 5.57
C PHE A 33 9.68 5.96 6.27
N PRO A 34 10.46 5.64 7.33
CA PRO A 34 11.40 6.60 7.90
C PRO A 34 12.45 7.08 6.89
N LEU A 35 12.91 6.18 6.01
CA LEU A 35 13.89 6.51 4.99
C LEU A 35 13.31 7.41 3.89
N ALA A 36 12.10 7.10 3.42
CA ALA A 36 11.36 7.94 2.49
C ALA A 36 11.07 9.32 3.10
N LEU A 37 10.72 9.40 4.38
CA LEU A 37 10.53 10.67 5.10
C LEU A 37 11.82 11.50 5.12
N LEU A 38 12.95 10.87 5.45
CA LEU A 38 14.24 11.53 5.51
C LEU A 38 14.67 12.06 4.13
N LEU A 39 14.47 11.26 3.08
CA LEU A 39 14.69 11.68 1.69
C LEU A 39 13.73 12.81 1.26
N SER A 40 12.50 12.84 1.77
CA SER A 40 11.52 13.90 1.51
C SER A 40 12.04 15.28 1.87
N VAL A 41 12.83 15.36 2.96
CA VAL A 41 13.37 16.62 3.46
C VAL A 41 14.73 16.90 2.83
N PHE A 42 15.58 15.88 2.72
CA PHE A 42 16.96 16.05 2.26
C PHE A 42 17.05 16.37 0.77
N LEU A 43 16.18 15.81 -0.07
CA LEU A 43 16.21 16.05 -1.51
C LEU A 43 15.89 17.50 -1.90
N PRO A 44 14.79 18.12 -1.41
CA PRO A 44 14.52 19.52 -1.71
C PRO A 44 15.60 20.47 -1.18
N VAL A 45 16.12 20.22 0.02
CA VAL A 45 17.21 21.03 0.61
C VAL A 45 18.51 20.91 -0.19
N SER A 46 18.85 19.70 -0.63
CA SER A 46 20.04 19.46 -1.46
C SER A 46 19.91 20.10 -2.83
N PHE A 47 18.73 19.98 -3.45
CA PHE A 47 18.40 20.66 -4.69
C PHE A 47 18.58 22.18 -4.56
N TRP A 48 18.00 22.81 -3.53
CA TRP A 48 18.15 24.24 -3.28
C TRP A 48 19.60 24.67 -3.13
N GLN A 49 20.37 23.94 -2.31
CA GLN A 49 21.76 24.27 -2.07
C GLN A 49 22.59 24.19 -3.35
N VAL A 50 22.37 23.17 -4.17
CA VAL A 50 23.11 22.97 -5.41
C VAL A 50 22.70 23.96 -6.50
N ALA A 51 21.40 24.22 -6.64
CA ALA A 51 20.85 25.12 -7.65
C ALA A 51 21.23 26.57 -7.36
N ASN A 52 21.05 27.04 -6.12
CA ASN A 52 21.17 28.46 -5.79
C ASN A 52 22.57 28.84 -5.25
N ARG A 53 23.15 28.04 -4.34
CA ARG A 53 24.47 28.38 -3.75
C ARG A 53 25.64 27.95 -4.62
N GLU A 54 25.57 26.76 -5.20
CA GLU A 54 26.68 26.21 -6.00
C GLU A 54 26.51 26.50 -7.50
N LYS A 55 25.33 26.94 -7.95
CA LYS A 55 24.98 27.23 -9.35
C LYS A 55 25.28 26.07 -10.32
N LYS A 56 25.25 24.82 -9.82
CA LYS A 56 25.56 23.61 -10.60
C LYS A 56 24.30 22.97 -11.20
N LYS A 57 23.92 23.43 -12.39
CA LYS A 57 22.68 23.01 -13.09
C LYS A 57 22.53 21.49 -13.29
N TYR A 58 23.60 20.79 -13.68
CA TYR A 58 23.53 19.34 -13.90
C TYR A 58 23.31 18.56 -12.60
N LEU A 59 23.93 18.99 -11.51
CA LEU A 59 23.80 18.34 -10.22
C LEU A 59 22.42 18.61 -9.60
N SER A 60 21.83 19.79 -9.84
CA SER A 60 20.45 20.05 -9.39
C SER A 60 19.43 19.21 -10.16
N LEU A 61 19.61 19.00 -11.48
CA LEU A 61 18.80 18.07 -12.27
C LEU A 61 18.88 16.64 -11.75
N PHE A 62 20.06 16.19 -11.31
CA PHE A 62 20.22 14.88 -10.68
C PHE A 62 19.35 14.72 -9.42
N PHE A 63 19.28 15.72 -8.55
CA PHE A 63 18.41 15.69 -7.37
C PHE A 63 16.91 15.68 -7.73
N ILE A 64 16.50 16.37 -8.80
CA ILE A 64 15.14 16.26 -9.33
C ILE A 64 14.87 14.84 -9.81
N GLY A 65 15.81 14.22 -10.53
CA GLY A 65 15.69 12.82 -10.96
C GLY A 65 15.48 11.87 -9.77
N ILE A 66 16.28 12.02 -8.71
CA ILE A 66 16.12 11.23 -7.47
C ILE A 66 14.74 11.45 -6.86
N LEU A 67 14.25 12.69 -6.82
CA LEU A 67 12.92 13.00 -6.30
C LEU A 67 11.81 12.27 -7.06
N LEU A 68 11.88 12.28 -8.40
CA LEU A 68 10.91 11.59 -9.25
C LEU A 68 10.92 10.08 -8.99
N VAL A 69 12.10 9.48 -8.83
CA VAL A 69 12.24 8.06 -8.47
C VAL A 69 11.58 7.76 -7.12
N ASN A 70 11.76 8.62 -6.11
CA ASN A 70 11.10 8.45 -4.80
C ASN A 70 9.57 8.59 -4.90
N ILE A 71 9.07 9.52 -5.70
CA ILE A 71 7.64 9.67 -5.97
C ILE A 71 7.08 8.40 -6.63
N SER A 72 7.74 7.90 -7.68
CA SER A 72 7.33 6.66 -8.35
C SER A 72 7.32 5.47 -7.39
N PHE A 73 8.32 5.38 -6.51
CA PHE A 73 8.38 4.34 -5.49
C PHE A 73 7.17 4.38 -4.54
N LEU A 74 6.82 5.56 -4.01
CA LEU A 74 5.64 5.72 -3.15
C LEU A 74 4.34 5.36 -3.88
N LEU A 75 4.21 5.74 -5.16
CA LEU A 75 3.04 5.38 -5.98
C LEU A 75 2.90 3.86 -6.17
N VAL A 76 4.02 3.14 -6.32
CA VAL A 76 4.01 1.67 -6.40
C VAL A 76 3.51 1.06 -5.08
N ILE A 77 3.95 1.58 -3.93
CA ILE A 77 3.47 1.13 -2.61
C ILE A 77 1.96 1.35 -2.48
N ILE A 78 1.47 2.55 -2.81
CA ILE A 78 0.05 2.90 -2.80
C ILE A 78 -0.75 1.92 -3.67
N ARG A 79 -0.33 1.71 -4.92
CA ARG A 79 -1.01 0.81 -5.85
C ARG A 79 -1.01 -0.63 -5.34
N SER A 80 0.13 -1.13 -4.85
CA SER A 80 0.23 -2.51 -4.34
C SER A 80 -0.65 -2.73 -3.11
N SER A 81 -0.70 -1.76 -2.21
CA SER A 81 -1.54 -1.78 -1.02
C SER A 81 -3.02 -1.81 -1.40
N LEU A 82 -3.45 -0.98 -2.36
CA LEU A 82 -4.82 -0.97 -2.87
C LEU A 82 -5.21 -2.30 -3.51
N VAL A 83 -4.38 -2.85 -4.39
CA VAL A 83 -4.66 -4.13 -5.07
C VAL A 83 -4.80 -5.26 -4.04
N MET A 84 -3.91 -5.31 -3.05
CA MET A 84 -3.98 -6.33 -1.99
C MET A 84 -5.21 -6.14 -1.10
N GLN A 85 -5.57 -4.90 -0.77
CA GLN A 85 -6.80 -4.60 -0.04
C GLN A 85 -8.06 -5.00 -0.81
N GLN A 86 -8.10 -4.76 -2.12
CA GLN A 86 -9.21 -5.18 -2.98
C GLN A 86 -9.34 -6.69 -3.01
N GLN A 87 -8.25 -7.42 -3.25
CA GLN A 87 -8.25 -8.89 -3.26
C GLN A 87 -8.69 -9.48 -1.91
N ILE A 88 -8.23 -8.90 -0.80
CA ILE A 88 -8.65 -9.34 0.53
C ILE A 88 -10.10 -8.98 0.79
N SER A 89 -10.54 -7.77 0.41
CA SER A 89 -11.93 -7.33 0.57
C SER A 89 -12.89 -8.23 -0.20
N GLU A 90 -12.59 -8.55 -1.45
CA GLU A 90 -13.39 -9.46 -2.28
C GLU A 90 -13.48 -10.85 -1.63
N GLU A 91 -12.37 -11.39 -1.14
CA GLU A 91 -12.34 -12.74 -0.57
C GLU A 91 -12.96 -12.80 0.84
N VAL A 92 -12.85 -11.72 1.62
CA VAL A 92 -13.42 -11.61 2.97
C VAL A 92 -14.91 -11.31 2.94
N ASN A 93 -15.35 -10.46 2.01
CA ASN A 93 -16.76 -10.06 1.86
C ASN A 93 -17.53 -11.00 0.93
N ARG A 94 -16.88 -12.06 0.43
CA ARG A 94 -17.56 -13.13 -0.30
C ARG A 94 -18.51 -13.83 0.67
N GLY A 95 -19.78 -13.41 0.63
CA GLY A 95 -20.88 -14.09 1.31
C GLY A 95 -21.09 -15.50 0.76
N ILE A 96 -22.19 -16.14 1.17
CA ILE A 96 -22.56 -17.43 0.61
C ILE A 96 -22.82 -17.23 -0.89
N GLN A 97 -22.10 -17.97 -1.73
CA GLN A 97 -22.28 -17.91 -3.18
C GLN A 97 -23.69 -18.34 -3.53
N GLN A 98 -24.40 -17.53 -4.32
CA GLN A 98 -25.78 -17.80 -4.70
C GLN A 98 -25.92 -19.18 -5.36
N GLU A 99 -25.02 -19.52 -6.28
CA GLU A 99 -24.98 -20.86 -6.90
C GLU A 99 -24.90 -21.96 -5.82
N LEU A 100 -23.99 -21.85 -4.85
CA LEU A 100 -23.86 -22.85 -3.80
C LEU A 100 -25.09 -22.95 -2.89
N ALA A 101 -25.78 -21.83 -2.65
CA ALA A 101 -27.05 -21.80 -1.92
C ALA A 101 -28.19 -22.46 -2.71
N GLU A 102 -28.28 -22.23 -4.02
CA GLU A 102 -29.27 -22.86 -4.88
C GLU A 102 -29.12 -24.38 -4.91
N TYR A 103 -27.88 -24.89 -4.88
CA TYR A 103 -27.58 -26.33 -4.82
C TYR A 103 -28.17 -27.04 -3.59
N LEU A 104 -28.53 -26.32 -2.52
CA LEU A 104 -29.22 -26.89 -1.35
C LEU A 104 -30.63 -27.43 -1.69
N VAL A 105 -31.21 -26.94 -2.79
CA VAL A 105 -32.58 -27.23 -3.22
C VAL A 105 -32.60 -27.88 -4.61
N THR A 106 -31.75 -27.42 -5.53
CA THR A 106 -31.82 -27.81 -6.96
C THR A 106 -31.01 -29.06 -7.30
N ALA A 107 -30.04 -29.46 -6.46
CA ALA A 107 -29.19 -30.60 -6.79
C ALA A 107 -30.00 -31.91 -6.86
N VAL A 108 -29.60 -32.80 -7.78
CA VAL A 108 -30.34 -34.02 -8.14
C VAL A 108 -30.46 -35.05 -7.00
N SER A 109 -29.54 -35.04 -6.03
CA SER A 109 -29.56 -35.98 -4.89
C SER A 109 -29.47 -35.27 -3.55
N GLY A 110 -30.14 -35.84 -2.54
CA GLY A 110 -30.05 -35.38 -1.15
C GLY A 110 -28.61 -35.37 -0.63
N ASN A 111 -27.77 -36.31 -1.07
CA ASN A 111 -26.35 -36.32 -0.71
C ASN A 111 -25.59 -35.10 -1.28
N LYS A 112 -25.82 -34.71 -2.54
CA LYS A 112 -25.20 -33.50 -3.11
C LYS A 112 -25.66 -32.22 -2.38
N ARG A 113 -26.95 -32.13 -2.04
CA ARG A 113 -27.52 -31.03 -1.24
C ARG A 113 -26.88 -30.96 0.15
N ARG A 114 -26.68 -32.11 0.80
CA ARG A 114 -25.97 -32.23 2.08
C ARG A 114 -24.50 -31.79 1.99
N VAL A 115 -23.80 -32.15 0.91
CA VAL A 115 -22.42 -31.72 0.66
C VAL A 115 -22.36 -30.21 0.48
N ALA A 116 -23.29 -29.59 -0.25
CA ALA A 116 -23.36 -28.13 -0.35
C ALA A 116 -23.58 -27.47 1.03
N ALA A 117 -24.50 -28.00 1.85
CA ALA A 117 -24.74 -27.51 3.20
C ALA A 117 -23.49 -27.63 4.10
N ARG A 118 -22.76 -28.75 3.98
CA ARG A 118 -21.48 -28.97 4.65
C ARG A 118 -20.44 -27.93 4.25
N LEU A 119 -20.27 -27.67 2.95
CA LEU A 119 -19.31 -26.69 2.44
C LEU A 119 -19.63 -25.27 2.92
N ILE A 120 -20.92 -24.90 2.92
CA ILE A 120 -21.36 -23.61 3.46
C ILE A 120 -21.03 -23.49 4.94
N TYR A 121 -21.31 -24.53 5.74
CA TYR A 121 -20.95 -24.54 7.16
C TYR A 121 -19.44 -24.43 7.38
N GLN A 122 -18.64 -25.23 6.66
CA GLN A 122 -17.18 -25.20 6.78
C GLN A 122 -16.57 -23.85 6.42
N ARG A 123 -17.22 -23.07 5.54
CA ARG A 123 -16.71 -21.75 5.11
C ARG A 123 -17.26 -20.60 5.95
N HIS A 124 -18.52 -20.65 6.35
CA HIS A 124 -19.24 -19.51 6.96
C HIS A 124 -19.71 -19.77 8.39
N GLY A 125 -19.64 -21.02 8.88
CA GLY A 125 -20.09 -21.41 10.23
C GLY A 125 -21.61 -21.48 10.39
N VAL A 126 -22.37 -21.29 9.31
CA VAL A 126 -23.84 -21.27 9.32
C VAL A 126 -24.37 -22.64 8.90
N ALA A 127 -25.17 -23.26 9.76
CA ALA A 127 -25.91 -24.46 9.41
C ALA A 127 -27.19 -24.06 8.66
N LEU A 128 -27.36 -24.58 7.44
CA LEU A 128 -28.52 -24.27 6.60
C LEU A 128 -29.42 -25.50 6.42
N PRO A 129 -30.74 -25.28 6.26
CA PRO A 129 -31.64 -26.34 5.86
C PRO A 129 -31.40 -26.73 4.39
N PHE A 130 -31.56 -28.01 4.09
CA PHE A 130 -31.51 -28.56 2.73
C PHE A 130 -32.62 -29.59 2.53
N LYS A 131 -33.01 -29.86 1.29
CA LYS A 131 -33.99 -30.93 0.99
C LYS A 131 -33.31 -32.30 1.04
N ASN A 132 -33.80 -33.22 1.86
CA ASN A 132 -33.30 -34.59 1.92
C ASN A 132 -33.86 -35.45 0.77
N GLU A 133 -33.58 -36.76 0.77
CA GLU A 133 -34.03 -37.67 -0.30
C GLU A 133 -35.55 -37.88 -0.34
N SER A 134 -36.24 -37.61 0.77
CA SER A 134 -37.70 -37.62 0.86
C SER A 134 -38.31 -36.24 0.55
N ASP A 135 -37.54 -35.32 -0.03
CA ASP A 135 -37.89 -33.92 -0.32
C ASP A 135 -38.40 -33.10 0.87
N SER A 136 -38.13 -33.56 2.09
CA SER A 136 -38.39 -32.82 3.32
C SER A 136 -37.18 -31.96 3.71
N TYR A 137 -37.42 -30.80 4.32
CA TYR A 137 -36.33 -29.94 4.79
C TYR A 137 -35.71 -30.50 6.06
N THR A 138 -34.38 -30.60 6.08
CA THR A 138 -33.60 -31.02 7.25
C THR A 138 -32.45 -30.04 7.47
N LEU A 139 -32.16 -29.71 8.73
CA LEU A 139 -31.03 -28.86 9.09
C LEU A 139 -29.73 -29.65 9.01
N TYR A 140 -28.69 -29.08 8.41
CA TYR A 140 -27.35 -29.69 8.44
C TYR A 140 -26.81 -29.77 9.87
N VAL A 141 -26.42 -30.98 10.30
CA VAL A 141 -25.76 -31.21 11.59
C VAL A 141 -24.26 -31.37 11.35
N PRO A 142 -23.42 -30.41 11.80
CA PRO A 142 -21.98 -30.47 11.59
C PRO A 142 -21.31 -31.56 12.41
N SER A 143 -20.35 -32.26 11.80
CA SER A 143 -19.45 -33.15 12.52
C SER A 143 -18.33 -32.37 13.22
N GLU A 144 -17.63 -33.01 14.16
CA GLU A 144 -16.42 -32.44 14.78
C GLU A 144 -15.34 -32.08 13.75
N SER A 145 -15.24 -32.86 12.66
CA SER A 145 -14.32 -32.54 11.56
C SER A 145 -14.69 -31.24 10.83
N ASP A 146 -15.99 -30.96 10.70
CA ASP A 146 -16.48 -29.74 10.05
C ASP A 146 -16.26 -28.52 10.94
N LYS A 147 -16.46 -28.67 12.25
CA LYS A 147 -16.16 -27.61 13.24
C LYS A 147 -14.68 -27.24 13.22
N LYS A 148 -13.77 -28.23 13.19
CA LYS A 148 -12.32 -27.99 13.07
C LYS A 148 -11.96 -27.27 11.75
N THR A 149 -12.58 -27.69 10.65
CA THR A 149 -12.38 -27.05 9.34
C THR A 149 -12.85 -25.60 9.35
N PHE A 150 -14.03 -25.34 9.91
CA PHE A 150 -14.54 -23.99 10.10
C PHE A 150 -13.60 -23.14 10.94
N GLN A 151 -13.13 -23.63 12.09
CA GLN A 151 -12.18 -22.89 12.93
C GLN A 151 -10.91 -22.51 12.15
N LYS A 152 -10.32 -23.45 11.42
CA LYS A 152 -9.15 -23.19 10.56
C LYS A 152 -9.43 -22.10 9.53
N ASN A 153 -10.57 -22.17 8.85
CA ASN A 153 -10.97 -21.18 7.85
C ASN A 153 -11.26 -19.81 8.47
N PHE A 154 -11.91 -19.78 9.63
CA PHE A 154 -12.21 -18.57 10.39
C PHE A 154 -10.95 -17.83 10.83
N PHE A 155 -9.97 -18.56 11.39
CA PHE A 155 -8.67 -17.98 11.75
C PHE A 155 -7.93 -17.45 10.51
N ALA A 156 -7.88 -18.22 9.43
CA ALA A 156 -7.26 -17.76 8.18
C ALA A 156 -7.94 -16.50 7.61
N LEU A 157 -9.26 -16.39 7.72
CA LEU A 157 -10.03 -15.21 7.31
C LEU A 157 -9.71 -13.99 8.19
N ASN A 158 -9.65 -14.18 9.51
CA ASN A 158 -9.29 -13.11 10.45
C ASN A 158 -7.84 -12.65 10.26
N ASP A 159 -6.90 -13.55 10.00
CA ASP A 159 -5.53 -13.19 9.66
C ASP A 159 -5.47 -12.34 8.39
N ARG A 160 -6.29 -12.66 7.37
CA ARG A 160 -6.43 -11.83 6.17
C ARG A 160 -7.01 -10.45 6.50
N LYS A 161 -8.03 -10.35 7.36
CA LYS A 161 -8.58 -9.06 7.83
C LYS A 161 -7.52 -8.22 8.55
N LEU A 162 -6.72 -8.83 9.43
CA LEU A 162 -5.62 -8.15 10.11
C LEU A 162 -4.58 -7.63 9.13
N LYS A 163 -4.19 -8.45 8.13
CA LYS A 163 -3.30 -8.01 7.04
C LYS A 163 -3.88 -6.84 6.24
N SER A 164 -5.20 -6.82 5.97
CA SER A 164 -5.88 -5.69 5.32
C SER A 164 -5.70 -4.38 6.09
N GLY A 165 -5.77 -4.43 7.43
CA GLY A 165 -5.49 -3.28 8.29
C GLY A 165 -4.04 -2.80 8.17
N GLY A 166 -3.09 -3.73 8.09
CA GLY A 166 -1.68 -3.41 7.80
C GLY A 166 -1.52 -2.67 6.47
N PHE A 167 -2.11 -3.19 5.40
CA PHE A 167 -2.09 -2.54 4.08
C PHE A 167 -2.77 -1.16 4.07
N ALA A 168 -3.82 -0.96 4.89
CA ALA A 168 -4.46 0.35 5.03
C ALA A 168 -3.49 1.38 5.63
N ALA A 169 -2.77 0.98 6.68
CA ALA A 169 -1.74 1.82 7.30
C ALA A 169 -0.64 2.14 6.29
N SER A 170 -0.11 1.13 5.57
CA SER A 170 0.90 1.31 4.52
C SER A 170 0.44 2.30 3.45
N PHE A 171 -0.80 2.19 2.97
CA PHE A 171 -1.42 3.12 2.01
C PHE A 171 -1.47 4.54 2.56
N SER A 172 -2.04 4.73 3.76
CA SER A 172 -2.19 6.06 4.36
C SER A 172 -0.84 6.73 4.61
N THR A 173 0.15 5.99 5.09
CA THR A 173 1.51 6.51 5.32
C THR A 173 2.17 6.89 4.00
N ALA A 174 2.11 6.04 2.97
CA ALA A 174 2.67 6.35 1.66
C ALA A 174 1.99 7.57 1.01
N ALA A 175 0.66 7.68 1.11
CA ALA A 175 -0.09 8.83 0.61
C ALA A 175 0.28 10.13 1.34
N LEU A 176 0.41 10.09 2.67
CA LEU A 176 0.87 11.23 3.46
C LEU A 176 2.28 11.66 3.06
N LEU A 177 3.21 10.72 2.93
CA LEU A 177 4.58 11.00 2.51
C LEU A 177 4.63 11.59 1.10
N LEU A 178 3.78 11.13 0.19
CA LEU A 178 3.67 11.68 -1.15
C LEU A 178 3.17 13.14 -1.12
N MET A 179 2.14 13.43 -0.31
CA MET A 179 1.65 14.79 -0.10
C MET A 179 2.73 15.71 0.48
N VAL A 180 3.50 15.22 1.47
CA VAL A 180 4.63 15.97 2.05
C VAL A 180 5.71 16.23 1.00
N HIS A 181 6.11 15.23 0.21
CA HIS A 181 7.07 15.40 -0.88
C HIS A 181 6.62 16.45 -1.89
N ALA A 182 5.40 16.33 -2.39
CA ALA A 182 4.85 17.25 -3.38
C ALA A 182 4.73 18.67 -2.80
N GLY A 183 4.19 18.80 -1.59
CA GLY A 183 4.03 20.09 -0.91
C GLY A 183 5.36 20.79 -0.64
N LEU A 184 6.35 20.07 -0.11
CA LEU A 184 7.69 20.64 0.13
C LEU A 184 8.34 21.06 -1.18
N PHE A 185 8.27 20.23 -2.22
CA PHE A 185 8.90 20.54 -3.50
C PHE A 185 8.24 21.73 -4.20
N VAL A 186 6.90 21.79 -4.24
CA VAL A 186 6.16 22.92 -4.80
C VAL A 186 6.44 24.20 -4.00
N GLY A 187 6.42 24.13 -2.67
CA GLY A 187 6.76 25.27 -1.82
C GLY A 187 8.17 25.80 -2.09
N LEU A 188 9.13 24.91 -2.30
CA LEU A 188 10.51 25.28 -2.64
C LEU A 188 10.64 25.88 -4.05
N LEU A 189 9.91 25.36 -5.03
CA LEU A 189 9.83 25.93 -6.38
C LEU A 189 9.23 27.34 -6.36
N VAL A 190 8.11 27.52 -5.66
CA VAL A 190 7.47 28.84 -5.51
C VAL A 190 8.43 29.82 -4.84
N PHE A 191 9.11 29.38 -3.77
CA PHE A 191 10.11 30.20 -3.09
C PHE A 191 11.27 30.58 -4.01
N LEU A 192 11.79 29.64 -4.82
CA LEU A 192 12.82 29.92 -5.83
C LEU A 192 12.37 31.00 -6.81
N ILE A 193 11.20 30.84 -7.43
CA ILE A 193 10.67 31.78 -8.42
C ILE A 193 10.49 33.19 -7.83
N LEU A 194 9.95 33.27 -6.61
CA LEU A 194 9.72 34.56 -5.93
C LEU A 194 11.01 35.23 -5.44
N TYR A 195 12.06 34.46 -5.15
CA TYR A 195 13.33 35.00 -4.68
C TYR A 195 14.23 35.45 -5.85
N ASP A 196 14.23 34.71 -6.96
CA ASP A 196 14.98 35.05 -8.17
C ASP A 196 14.50 36.39 -8.77
N THR A 197 13.18 36.58 -8.82
CA THR A 197 12.56 37.86 -9.25
C THR A 197 12.89 39.05 -8.35
N ARG A 198 13.32 38.83 -7.10
CA ARG A 198 13.71 39.89 -6.17
C ARG A 198 15.16 40.34 -6.31
N GLU A 199 16.06 39.50 -6.78
CA GLU A 199 17.46 39.88 -7.02
C GLU A 199 17.60 40.70 -8.31
N GLU A 200 16.93 40.31 -9.40
CA GLU A 200 16.90 41.08 -10.66
C GLU A 200 16.33 42.50 -10.47
N GLY A 201 15.31 42.66 -9.62
CA GLY A 201 14.73 43.97 -9.29
C GLY A 201 15.61 44.86 -8.39
N ARG A 202 16.60 44.30 -7.69
CA ARG A 202 17.56 45.07 -6.87
C ARG A 202 18.76 45.52 -7.67
N GLU A 203 19.29 44.70 -8.58
CA GLU A 203 20.41 45.09 -9.45
C GLU A 203 20.02 46.24 -10.40
N MET A 204 18.78 46.27 -10.90
CA MET A 204 18.28 47.42 -11.68
C MET A 204 18.14 48.71 -10.86
N LYS A 205 17.96 48.62 -9.53
CA LYS A 205 17.82 49.80 -8.65
C LYS A 205 19.15 50.34 -8.13
N SER A 206 20.23 49.56 -8.10
CA SER A 206 21.55 50.08 -7.70
C SER A 206 22.41 50.58 -8.87
N SER A 207 21.87 50.49 -10.10
CA SER A 207 22.54 50.92 -11.34
C SER A 207 21.99 52.26 -11.88
N ARG A 208 21.21 52.99 -11.08
CA ARG A 208 20.71 54.35 -11.35
C ARG A 208 21.12 55.25 -10.20
#